data_AF-A0A219ALK5-F1
#
_entry.id   AF-A0A219ALK5-F1
#
_cell.length_a   1.000
_cell.length_b   1.000
_cell.length_c   1.000
_cell.angle_alpha   90.00
_cell.angle_beta   90.00
_cell.angle_gamma   90.00
#
_symmetry.space_group_name_H-M   'P 1'
#
loop_
_entity.id
_entity.type
_entity.pdbx_description
1 polymer ?
#
loop_
_entity_poly.entity_id
_entity_poly.type
_entity_poly.pdbx_seq_one_letter_code
_entity_poly.pdbx_strand_id
1 'polypeptide(L)'
;MIKVSVIIPVFNTEEYYLKECLDSVINQTLNDIEIICINDGSTNNSLDILNEYTKKDNRIKIFSQENKGLSAARNYGLKHVNGKYTYFIDSDDMLKPNTLEETYNICEEKSLDFLIFKLSILNENTEKKYNKDYYKIPLKDYENKVFNYKDLGNLIFEIPVNAVNKIYNSEFIKKSGAKFPEGLIFEDNVFNWTVLFNAKRISFYDKEFYIRRIHLNSITTNKDKSFIDTIKINNMIIEEFIKHDQFKNENKHILYNKKISIVYHRFKEIDIEYRSLFFTEMKKDFLNMLNDSKFNDIINYLDLNNKDIFESVIFSKSYKNLNNHININDLKVYDTCRIDIKNKGNNNHIEIIENNDNLDIKEPNWFKDKTGIGYTIENDKNSLNLKFKCIGNGVINIILKGPDRRDKNNNRFPIYIDYTNFLINNEIILNKHQLVWHDKPYIYKKDVKNGEIIKLHIEWLPFNKNSLYNNEEKVLKEKISKMKKEDNKLKTENNNLKEKYNNLKKEHEEILSSNSWKITKPLRNIKNKF
;
A
#
# COMPACT_ATOMS: atom_id res chain seq x y z
N MET A 1 34.93 -11.14 28.73
CA MET A 1 34.10 -10.00 28.27
C MET A 1 32.95 -10.59 27.48
N ILE A 2 31.71 -10.14 27.69
CA ILE A 2 30.56 -10.67 26.94
C ILE A 2 30.64 -10.14 25.50
N LYS A 3 30.64 -11.05 24.52
CA LYS A 3 30.72 -10.72 23.10
C LYS A 3 29.34 -10.40 22.53
N VAL A 4 28.32 -11.22 22.85
CA VAL A 4 26.95 -11.05 22.36
C VAL A 4 25.93 -11.16 23.49
N SER A 5 25.01 -10.21 23.57
CA SER A 5 23.79 -10.29 24.38
C SER A 5 22.62 -10.71 23.50
N VAL A 6 22.02 -11.85 23.80
CA VAL A 6 20.83 -12.37 23.11
C VAL A 6 19.60 -11.97 23.90
N ILE A 7 18.69 -11.20 23.31
CA ILE A 7 17.42 -10.80 23.92
C ILE A 7 16.30 -11.72 23.41
N ILE A 8 15.59 -12.35 24.34
CA ILE A 8 14.47 -13.26 24.08
C ILE A 8 13.23 -12.72 24.80
N PRO A 9 12.32 -12.01 24.11
CA PRO A 9 11.02 -11.67 24.68
C PRO A 9 10.14 -12.93 24.76
N VAL A 10 9.50 -13.15 25.90
CA VAL A 10 8.69 -14.34 26.19
C VAL A 10 7.33 -13.90 26.72
N PHE A 11 6.27 -14.26 26.00
CA PHE A 11 4.89 -14.06 26.44
C PHE A 11 4.02 -15.23 26.00
N ASN A 12 3.58 -16.05 26.96
CA ASN A 12 2.69 -17.19 26.71
C ASN A 12 3.15 -18.12 25.57
N THR A 13 4.47 -18.28 25.42
CA THR A 13 5.07 -19.15 24.39
C THR A 13 4.82 -20.61 24.74
N GLU A 14 4.40 -21.41 23.75
CA GLU A 14 4.20 -22.85 23.94
C GLU A 14 5.49 -23.53 24.44
N GLU A 15 5.33 -24.51 25.33
CA GLU A 15 6.46 -25.06 26.09
C GLU A 15 7.55 -25.64 25.19
N TYR A 16 7.16 -26.38 24.16
CA TYR A 16 8.09 -27.02 23.23
C TYR A 16 8.90 -25.99 22.44
N TYR A 17 8.27 -24.91 21.96
CA TYR A 17 8.95 -23.87 21.20
C TYR A 17 9.95 -23.11 22.06
N LEU A 18 9.55 -22.74 23.29
CA LEU A 18 10.45 -22.03 24.21
C LEU A 18 11.68 -22.87 24.56
N LYS A 19 11.50 -24.17 24.82
CA LYS A 19 12.61 -25.10 25.10
C LYS A 19 13.59 -25.17 23.92
N GLU A 20 13.08 -25.37 22.71
CA GLU A 20 13.93 -25.43 21.51
C GLU A 20 14.62 -24.10 21.18
N CYS A 21 13.95 -22.97 21.39
CA CYS A 21 14.56 -21.65 21.26
C CYS A 21 15.75 -21.52 22.23
N LEU A 22 15.54 -21.80 23.53
CA LEU A 22 16.58 -21.73 24.55
C LEU A 22 17.73 -22.69 24.26
N ASP A 23 17.44 -23.95 23.92
CA ASP A 23 18.45 -24.95 23.56
C ASP A 23 19.28 -24.49 22.34
N SER A 24 18.65 -23.86 21.35
CA SER A 24 19.36 -23.37 20.16
C SER A 24 20.35 -22.23 20.47
N VAL A 25 20.06 -21.43 21.49
CA VAL A 25 20.93 -20.32 21.93
C VAL A 25 22.03 -20.81 22.88
N ILE A 26 21.70 -21.71 23.81
CA ILE A 26 22.66 -22.29 24.77
C ILE A 26 23.76 -23.06 24.05
N ASN A 27 23.39 -23.82 23.01
CA ASN A 27 24.30 -24.66 22.24
C ASN A 27 25.01 -23.92 21.09
N GLN A 28 25.03 -22.58 21.11
CA GLN A 28 25.83 -21.81 20.14
C GLN A 28 27.33 -22.08 20.37
N THR A 29 28.11 -22.13 19.29
CA THR A 29 29.57 -22.32 19.38
C THR A 29 30.30 -21.17 20.07
N LEU A 30 29.71 -19.97 20.08
CA LEU A 30 30.22 -18.83 20.84
C LEU A 30 29.81 -18.93 22.31
N ASN A 31 30.77 -19.22 23.19
CA ASN A 31 30.50 -19.36 24.62
C ASN A 31 30.33 -18.03 25.38
N ASP A 32 31.03 -16.97 24.96
CA ASP A 32 31.06 -15.65 25.61
C ASP A 32 29.78 -14.83 25.36
N ILE A 33 28.62 -15.38 25.70
CA ILE A 33 27.31 -14.76 25.50
C ILE A 33 26.60 -14.54 26.84
N GLU A 34 25.63 -13.62 26.85
CA GLU A 34 24.58 -13.57 27.87
C GLU A 34 23.21 -13.70 27.21
N ILE A 35 22.28 -14.35 27.91
CA ILE A 35 20.94 -14.64 27.40
C ILE A 35 19.94 -13.91 28.30
N ILE A 36 19.33 -12.86 27.76
CA ILE A 36 18.42 -11.96 28.46
C ILE A 36 16.99 -12.34 28.09
N CYS A 37 16.35 -13.11 28.96
CA CYS A 37 14.96 -13.52 28.80
C CYS A 37 14.04 -12.50 29.47
N ILE A 38 13.14 -11.90 28.70
CA ILE A 38 12.16 -10.93 29.19
C ILE A 38 10.80 -11.62 29.27
N ASN A 39 10.40 -12.02 30.47
CA ASN A 39 9.04 -12.52 30.72
C ASN A 39 8.07 -11.35 30.78
N ASP A 40 7.29 -11.16 29.72
CA ASP A 40 6.32 -10.07 29.56
C ASP A 40 4.96 -10.42 30.15
N GLY A 41 4.95 -10.89 31.40
CA GLY A 41 3.73 -11.21 32.13
C GLY A 41 3.03 -12.49 31.67
N SER A 42 3.79 -13.53 31.33
CA SER A 42 3.22 -14.83 30.95
C SER A 42 2.37 -15.42 32.09
N THR A 43 1.25 -16.02 31.73
CA THR A 43 0.30 -16.69 32.62
C THR A 43 0.29 -18.20 32.46
N ASN A 44 1.02 -18.73 31.47
CA ASN A 44 1.27 -20.15 31.29
C ASN A 44 2.60 -20.56 31.98
N ASN A 45 3.09 -21.77 31.67
CA ASN A 45 4.31 -22.32 32.25
C ASN A 45 5.63 -21.69 31.72
N SER A 46 5.59 -20.63 30.91
CA SER A 46 6.82 -20.04 30.33
C SER A 46 7.82 -19.58 31.40
N LEU A 47 7.37 -18.98 32.50
CA LEU A 47 8.27 -18.54 33.58
C LEU A 47 8.94 -19.72 34.31
N ASP A 48 8.21 -20.81 34.52
CA ASP A 48 8.75 -22.01 35.16
C ASP A 48 9.82 -22.68 34.28
N ILE A 49 9.60 -22.71 32.96
CA ILE A 49 10.60 -23.17 31.99
C ILE A 49 11.84 -22.29 32.07
N LEU A 50 11.70 -20.96 32.06
CA LEU A 50 12.85 -20.06 32.19
C LEU A 50 13.63 -20.34 33.49
N ASN A 51 12.93 -20.52 34.62
CA ASN A 51 13.56 -20.85 35.91
C ASN A 51 14.28 -22.21 35.86
N GLU A 52 13.73 -23.22 35.19
CA GLU A 52 14.42 -24.50 34.97
C GLU A 52 15.73 -24.30 34.20
N TYR A 53 15.70 -23.50 33.15
CA TYR A 53 16.85 -23.24 32.29
C TYR A 53 17.95 -22.43 32.99
N THR A 54 17.63 -21.50 33.89
CA THR A 54 18.65 -20.80 34.70
C THR A 54 19.46 -21.73 35.60
N LYS A 55 18.90 -22.90 35.96
CA LYS A 55 19.62 -23.93 36.73
C LYS A 55 20.58 -24.74 35.85
N LYS A 56 20.33 -24.78 34.53
CA LYS A 56 21.14 -25.50 33.54
C LYS A 56 22.27 -24.63 32.98
N ASP A 57 22.03 -23.33 32.83
CA ASP A 57 22.97 -22.39 32.24
C ASP A 57 22.97 -21.05 32.98
N ASN A 58 24.13 -20.69 33.55
CA ASN A 58 24.31 -19.47 34.33
C ASN A 58 24.38 -18.18 33.49
N ARG A 59 24.44 -18.29 32.16
CA ARG A 59 24.42 -17.15 31.23
C ARG A 59 23.02 -16.57 31.06
N ILE A 60 21.98 -17.29 31.49
CA ILE A 60 20.58 -16.88 31.40
C ILE A 60 20.22 -15.93 32.55
N LYS A 61 19.65 -14.78 32.20
CA LYS A 61 19.12 -13.77 33.11
C LYS A 61 17.65 -13.54 32.78
N ILE A 62 16.80 -13.66 33.79
CA ILE A 62 15.36 -13.43 33.64
C ILE A 62 15.02 -12.05 34.19
N PHE A 63 14.28 -11.28 33.41
CA PHE A 63 13.64 -10.06 33.87
C PHE A 63 12.14 -10.16 33.60
N SER A 64 11.33 -9.90 34.62
CA SER A 64 9.88 -9.96 34.51
C SER A 64 9.28 -8.55 34.51
N GLN A 65 8.22 -8.36 33.74
CA GLN A 65 7.38 -7.17 33.76
C GLN A 65 5.91 -7.56 33.62
N GLU A 66 4.99 -6.67 33.96
CA GLU A 66 3.60 -6.79 33.52
C GLU A 66 3.52 -6.74 31.99
N ASN A 67 2.56 -7.46 31.39
CA ASN A 67 2.42 -7.54 29.94
C ASN A 67 2.25 -6.15 29.31
N LYS A 68 3.26 -5.74 28.53
CA LYS A 68 3.31 -4.47 27.79
C LYS A 68 3.56 -4.68 26.30
N GLY A 69 3.57 -5.93 25.84
CA GLY A 69 3.77 -6.33 24.46
C GLY A 69 5.25 -6.42 24.04
N LEU A 70 5.44 -7.05 22.88
CA LEU A 70 6.73 -7.39 22.29
C LEU A 70 7.72 -6.21 22.23
N SER A 71 7.26 -5.03 21.77
CA SER A 71 8.07 -3.82 21.70
C SER A 71 8.64 -3.41 23.06
N ALA A 72 7.80 -3.45 24.11
CA ALA A 72 8.22 -3.07 25.46
C ALA A 72 9.20 -4.10 26.02
N ALA A 73 8.98 -5.39 25.78
CA ALA A 73 9.89 -6.45 26.18
C ALA A 73 11.28 -6.29 25.52
N ARG A 74 11.36 -6.06 24.20
CA ARG A 74 12.63 -5.80 23.49
C ARG A 74 13.32 -4.53 24.02
N ASN A 75 12.57 -3.44 24.21
CA ASN A 75 13.09 -2.19 24.77
C ASN A 75 13.61 -2.37 26.21
N TYR A 76 12.95 -3.23 27.01
CA TYR A 76 13.39 -3.53 28.37
C TYR A 76 14.68 -4.36 28.35
N GLY A 77 14.76 -5.38 27.50
CA GLY A 77 15.97 -6.17 27.30
C GLY A 77 17.18 -5.34 26.88
N LEU A 78 16.99 -4.33 26.01
CA LEU A 78 18.05 -3.40 25.61
C LEU A 78 18.68 -2.63 26.78
N LYS A 79 17.97 -2.44 27.90
CA LYS A 79 18.52 -1.77 29.09
C LYS A 79 19.49 -2.66 29.89
N HIS A 80 19.45 -3.96 29.66
CA HIS A 80 20.23 -4.96 30.41
C HIS A 80 21.41 -5.54 29.61
N VAL A 81 21.62 -5.09 28.37
CA VAL A 81 22.72 -5.51 27.49
C VAL A 81 24.08 -5.05 28.04
N ASN A 82 24.99 -6.01 28.17
CA ASN A 82 26.40 -5.81 28.53
C ASN A 82 27.37 -6.35 27.46
N GLY A 83 26.87 -7.04 26.45
CA GLY A 83 27.64 -7.55 25.32
C GLY A 83 28.10 -6.45 24.39
N LYS A 84 29.16 -6.71 23.63
CA LYS A 84 29.62 -5.81 22.57
C LYS A 84 28.60 -5.70 21.43
N TYR A 85 27.94 -6.81 21.14
CA TYR A 85 26.85 -6.89 20.16
C TYR A 85 25.55 -7.37 20.80
N THR A 86 24.42 -6.95 20.21
CA THR A 86 23.07 -7.34 20.59
C THR A 86 22.43 -8.13 19.47
N TYR A 87 21.76 -9.21 19.84
CA TYR A 87 20.99 -10.05 18.94
C TYR A 87 19.57 -10.27 19.49
N PHE A 88 18.56 -10.25 18.61
CA PHE A 88 17.16 -10.50 18.96
C PHE A 88 16.71 -11.83 18.36
N ILE A 89 15.96 -12.61 19.13
CA ILE A 89 15.31 -13.84 18.66
C ILE A 89 13.91 -13.91 19.27
N ASP A 90 12.93 -14.35 18.48
CA ASP A 90 11.59 -14.59 18.97
C ASP A 90 11.52 -15.98 19.64
N SER A 91 10.82 -16.06 20.79
CA SER A 91 10.82 -17.25 21.65
C SER A 91 10.23 -18.53 21.03
N ASP A 92 9.58 -18.40 19.87
CA ASP A 92 8.99 -19.48 19.08
C ASP A 92 9.89 -19.97 17.93
N ASP A 93 11.06 -19.36 17.75
CA ASP A 93 11.98 -19.60 16.63
C ASP A 93 13.31 -20.23 17.09
N MET A 94 14.24 -20.47 16.15
CA MET A 94 15.53 -21.13 16.45
C MET A 94 16.72 -20.50 15.69
N LEU A 95 17.91 -20.70 16.24
CA LEU A 95 19.20 -20.43 15.59
C LEU A 95 19.91 -21.69 15.13
N LYS A 96 20.70 -21.56 14.04
CA LYS A 96 21.72 -22.56 13.71
C LYS A 96 22.93 -22.45 14.66
N PRO A 97 23.65 -23.54 14.98
CA PRO A 97 24.67 -23.57 16.05
C PRO A 97 25.84 -22.56 15.93
N ASN A 98 26.24 -22.19 14.71
CA ASN A 98 27.42 -21.31 14.51
C ASN A 98 27.02 -19.84 14.29
N THR A 99 25.74 -19.50 14.48
CA THR A 99 25.21 -18.16 14.12
C THR A 99 25.93 -17.06 14.86
N LEU A 100 26.01 -17.14 16.20
CA LEU A 100 26.58 -16.06 17.00
C LEU A 100 28.09 -15.91 16.78
N GLU A 101 28.81 -17.02 16.61
CA GLU A 101 30.26 -17.00 16.38
C GLU A 101 30.62 -16.40 15.02
N GLU A 102 30.01 -16.89 13.94
CA GLU A 102 30.29 -16.39 12.59
C GLU A 102 29.91 -14.92 12.43
N THR A 103 28.72 -14.55 12.92
CA THR A 103 28.26 -13.16 12.81
C THR A 103 29.09 -12.20 13.67
N TYR A 104 29.50 -12.62 14.88
CA TYR A 104 30.44 -11.86 15.72
C TYR A 104 31.77 -11.64 14.99
N ASN A 105 32.38 -12.70 14.47
CA ASN A 105 33.68 -12.61 13.79
C ASN A 105 33.64 -11.66 12.59
N ILE A 106 32.59 -11.72 11.76
CA ILE A 106 32.39 -10.81 10.63
C ILE A 106 32.24 -9.36 11.10
N CYS A 107 31.45 -9.14 12.17
CA CYS A 107 31.24 -7.80 12.71
C CYS A 107 32.53 -7.20 13.26
N GLU A 108 33.35 -8.00 13.94
CA GLU A 108 34.64 -7.55 14.46
C GLU A 108 35.65 -7.27 13.35
N GLU A 109 35.83 -8.22 12.42
CA GLU A 109 36.75 -8.10 11.29
C GLU A 109 36.47 -6.82 10.49
N LYS A 110 35.19 -6.52 10.26
CA LYS A 110 34.75 -5.38 9.45
C LYS A 110 34.32 -4.18 10.29
N SER A 111 34.44 -4.23 11.63
CA SER A 111 34.00 -3.17 12.55
C SER A 111 32.59 -2.65 12.20
N LEU A 112 31.60 -3.54 12.15
CA LEU A 112 30.25 -3.22 11.67
C LEU A 112 29.39 -2.58 12.76
N ASP A 113 28.53 -1.65 12.34
CA ASP A 113 27.40 -1.17 13.14
C ASP A 113 26.31 -2.23 13.22
N PHE A 114 26.04 -2.93 12.12
CA PHE A 114 25.24 -4.16 12.12
C PHE A 114 25.50 -5.02 10.87
N LEU A 115 25.16 -6.30 10.98
CA LEU A 115 25.26 -7.30 9.90
C LEU A 115 23.87 -7.84 9.57
N ILE A 116 23.57 -7.97 8.29
CA ILE A 116 22.33 -8.59 7.79
C ILE A 116 22.64 -10.00 7.27
N PHE A 117 21.78 -10.96 7.59
CA PHE A 117 21.88 -12.33 7.07
C PHE A 117 20.50 -12.88 6.67
N LYS A 118 20.46 -14.07 6.04
CA LYS A 118 19.22 -14.70 5.58
C LYS A 118 18.55 -15.48 6.70
N LEU A 119 17.24 -15.64 6.57
CA LEU A 119 16.43 -16.54 7.40
C LEU A 119 15.77 -17.59 6.52
N SER A 120 15.46 -18.73 7.13
CA SER A 120 14.73 -19.85 6.53
C SER A 120 13.39 -20.05 7.24
N ILE A 121 12.43 -20.69 6.57
CA ILE A 121 11.09 -20.92 7.10
C ILE A 121 10.85 -22.42 7.29
N LEU A 122 10.41 -22.79 8.48
CA LEU A 122 9.95 -24.14 8.85
C LEU A 122 8.43 -24.12 9.02
N ASN A 123 7.72 -24.90 8.20
CA ASN A 123 6.28 -25.07 8.34
C ASN A 123 5.99 -26.38 9.07
N GLU A 124 5.53 -26.30 10.32
CA GLU A 124 5.32 -27.46 11.18
C GLU A 124 4.24 -28.40 10.64
N ASN A 125 3.21 -27.87 9.97
CA ASN A 125 2.11 -28.70 9.44
C ASN A 125 2.52 -29.61 8.27
N THR A 126 3.68 -29.37 7.66
CA THR A 126 4.10 -30.12 6.46
C THR A 126 5.49 -30.73 6.56
N GLU A 127 6.24 -30.44 7.64
CA GLU A 127 7.67 -30.74 7.80
C GLU A 127 8.56 -30.29 6.62
N LYS A 128 8.01 -29.52 5.68
CA LYS A 128 8.72 -29.03 4.51
C LYS A 128 9.41 -27.72 4.88
N LYS A 129 10.73 -27.70 4.73
CA LYS A 129 11.48 -26.45 4.60
C LYS A 129 11.07 -25.80 3.29
N TYR A 130 10.33 -24.69 3.39
CA TYR A 130 10.09 -23.87 2.22
C TYR A 130 11.27 -22.92 2.08
N ASN A 131 12.10 -23.15 1.06
CA ASN A 131 12.82 -22.06 0.39
C ASN A 131 11.83 -21.25 -0.46
N LYS A 132 10.66 -20.88 0.10
CA LYS A 132 9.92 -19.78 -0.50
C LYS A 132 10.75 -18.56 -0.15
N ASP A 133 11.34 -18.01 -1.20
CA ASP A 133 12.06 -16.75 -1.38
C ASP A 133 11.36 -15.50 -0.78
N TYR A 134 10.71 -15.63 0.37
CA TYR A 134 9.95 -14.58 1.04
C TYR A 134 10.86 -13.42 1.47
N TYR A 135 12.16 -13.70 1.63
CA TYR A 135 13.19 -12.73 1.98
C TYR A 135 14.39 -12.89 1.04
N LYS A 136 14.17 -12.84 -0.29
CA LYS A 136 15.29 -12.52 -1.19
C LYS A 136 15.82 -11.17 -0.78
N ILE A 137 16.97 -11.16 -0.13
CA ILE A 137 17.69 -9.95 0.20
C ILE A 137 18.38 -9.53 -1.11
N PRO A 138 17.99 -8.41 -1.75
CA PRO A 138 18.56 -8.00 -3.03
C PRO A 138 19.92 -7.29 -2.83
N LEU A 139 20.75 -7.89 -1.98
CA LEU A 139 22.07 -7.37 -1.60
C LEU A 139 23.18 -8.31 -2.06
N LYS A 140 22.92 -9.21 -3.02
CA LYS A 140 23.93 -10.15 -3.53
C LYS A 140 25.17 -9.42 -4.06
N ASP A 141 24.97 -8.30 -4.74
CA ASP A 141 26.08 -7.45 -5.23
C ASP A 141 26.84 -6.74 -4.10
N TYR A 142 26.29 -6.74 -2.89
CA TYR A 142 26.86 -6.18 -1.66
C TYR A 142 27.35 -7.27 -0.70
N GLU A 143 27.32 -8.54 -1.09
CA GLU A 143 27.81 -9.64 -0.27
C GLU A 143 29.26 -9.39 0.14
N ASN A 144 29.54 -9.53 1.43
CA ASN A 144 30.84 -9.30 2.04
C ASN A 144 31.42 -7.87 1.91
N LYS A 145 30.68 -6.91 1.34
CA LYS A 145 31.09 -5.50 1.27
C LYS A 145 30.62 -4.72 2.50
N VAL A 146 31.38 -3.69 2.86
CA VAL A 146 30.92 -2.68 3.83
C VAL A 146 30.26 -1.54 3.07
N PHE A 147 29.02 -1.23 3.43
CA PHE A 147 28.22 -0.17 2.82
C PHE A 147 27.39 0.56 3.89
N ASN A 148 26.72 1.64 3.49
CA ASN A 148 25.70 2.33 4.27
C ASN A 148 24.45 2.58 3.39
N TYR A 149 23.40 3.18 3.95
CA TYR A 149 22.14 3.38 3.24
C TYR A 149 22.28 4.23 1.95
N LYS A 150 23.25 5.15 1.89
CA LYS A 150 23.47 6.01 0.70
C LYS A 150 24.02 5.23 -0.48
N ASP A 151 24.77 4.16 -0.23
CA ASP A 151 25.33 3.31 -1.27
C ASP A 151 24.23 2.49 -1.97
N LEU A 152 23.10 2.27 -1.30
CA LEU A 152 22.02 1.39 -1.76
C LEU A 152 21.00 2.07 -2.69
N GLY A 153 20.90 3.41 -2.67
CA GLY A 153 19.84 4.13 -3.38
C GLY A 153 18.46 3.56 -3.04
N ASN A 154 17.69 3.18 -4.06
CA ASN A 154 16.33 2.64 -3.86
C ASN A 154 16.31 1.23 -3.24
N LEU A 155 17.44 0.50 -3.19
CA LEU A 155 17.49 -0.82 -2.55
C LEU A 155 17.21 -0.76 -1.04
N ILE A 156 17.30 0.41 -0.40
CA ILE A 156 16.93 0.58 1.02
C ILE A 156 15.51 0.09 1.30
N PHE A 157 14.59 0.24 0.35
CA PHE A 157 13.19 -0.15 0.50
C PHE A 157 12.94 -1.65 0.38
N GLU A 158 13.96 -2.41 -0.02
CA GLU A 158 13.90 -3.86 -0.20
C GLU A 158 14.69 -4.61 0.90
N ILE A 159 15.32 -3.88 1.83
CA ILE A 159 15.95 -4.48 3.01
C ILE A 159 14.85 -5.01 3.92
N PRO A 160 14.90 -6.29 4.35
CA PRO A 160 13.95 -6.81 5.33
C PRO A 160 14.00 -6.02 6.63
N VAL A 161 12.85 -5.62 7.15
CA VAL A 161 12.76 -4.77 8.34
C VAL A 161 12.87 -5.53 9.68
N ASN A 162 12.85 -6.86 9.64
CA ASN A 162 12.80 -7.70 10.84
C ASN A 162 14.02 -7.48 11.75
N ALA A 163 13.82 -7.49 13.07
CA ALA A 163 14.93 -7.35 14.01
C ALA A 163 15.83 -8.60 14.06
N VAL A 164 15.25 -9.78 13.81
CA VAL A 164 15.85 -11.10 14.07
C VAL A 164 16.89 -11.56 13.04
N ASN A 165 16.92 -10.98 11.83
CA ASN A 165 17.89 -11.38 10.81
C ASN A 165 19.14 -10.48 10.79
N LYS A 166 19.44 -9.88 11.93
CA LYS A 166 20.52 -8.91 12.10
C LYS A 166 21.16 -9.04 13.48
N ILE A 167 22.47 -8.82 13.53
CA ILE A 167 23.21 -8.59 14.77
C ILE A 167 23.74 -7.16 14.75
N TYR A 168 23.71 -6.47 15.90
CA TYR A 168 23.97 -5.04 15.98
C TYR A 168 25.04 -4.74 17.01
N ASN A 169 25.90 -3.77 16.74
CA ASN A 169 26.78 -3.22 17.75
C ASN A 169 25.94 -2.52 18.83
N SER A 170 26.14 -2.91 20.10
CA SER A 170 25.28 -2.47 21.22
C SER A 170 25.45 -0.99 21.52
N GLU A 171 26.68 -0.46 21.41
CA GLU A 171 26.95 0.97 21.59
C GLU A 171 26.31 1.80 20.48
N PHE A 172 26.34 1.30 19.24
CA PHE A 172 25.68 1.91 18.09
C PHE A 172 24.16 1.98 18.27
N ILE A 173 23.49 0.88 18.67
CA ILE A 173 22.04 0.93 18.96
C ILE A 173 21.75 2.01 20.01
N LYS A 174 22.51 2.04 21.10
CA LYS A 174 22.32 3.01 22.17
C LYS A 174 22.47 4.45 21.68
N LYS A 175 23.47 4.72 20.83
CA LYS A 175 23.74 6.05 20.26
C LYS A 175 22.71 6.46 19.20
N SER A 176 22.18 5.53 18.41
CA SER A 176 21.18 5.85 17.36
C SER A 176 19.83 6.27 17.96
N GLY A 177 19.55 5.89 19.20
CA GLY A 177 18.27 6.16 19.85
C GLY A 177 17.11 5.33 19.30
N ALA A 178 17.40 4.27 18.54
CA ALA A 178 16.41 3.36 17.99
C ALA A 178 15.61 2.68 19.12
N LYS A 179 14.28 2.66 18.97
CA LYS A 179 13.35 2.03 19.91
C LYS A 179 12.23 1.35 19.14
N PHE A 180 11.72 0.25 19.69
CA PHE A 180 10.51 -0.38 19.20
C PHE A 180 9.29 0.43 19.71
N PRO A 181 8.39 0.90 18.83
CA PRO A 181 7.18 1.60 19.25
C PRO A 181 6.29 0.73 20.14
N GLU A 182 6.13 1.13 21.41
CA GLU A 182 5.34 0.38 22.39
C GLU A 182 3.84 0.44 22.09
N GLY A 183 3.15 -0.69 22.31
CA GLY A 183 1.71 -0.81 22.10
C GLY A 183 1.26 -0.88 20.63
N LEU A 184 2.18 -1.10 19.69
CA LEU A 184 1.88 -1.26 18.26
C LEU A 184 2.49 -2.54 17.73
N ILE A 185 1.81 -3.21 16.79
CA ILE A 185 2.42 -4.26 15.96
C ILE A 185 3.11 -3.65 14.72
N PHE A 186 3.99 -4.43 14.07
CA PHE A 186 4.86 -3.98 12.98
C PHE A 186 5.96 -2.99 13.42
N GLU A 187 6.25 -2.98 14.72
CA GLU A 187 7.21 -2.16 15.45
C GLU A 187 8.63 -2.18 14.85
N ASP A 188 9.02 -3.33 14.31
CA ASP A 188 10.33 -3.57 13.70
C ASP A 188 10.63 -2.55 12.59
N ASN A 189 9.61 -2.09 11.86
CA ASN A 189 9.79 -1.12 10.78
C ASN A 189 10.46 0.16 11.27
N VAL A 190 9.94 0.77 12.34
CA VAL A 190 10.44 2.07 12.83
C VAL A 190 11.84 1.91 13.41
N PHE A 191 12.07 0.84 14.18
CA PHE A 191 13.38 0.50 14.71
C PHE A 191 14.40 0.35 13.57
N ASN A 192 14.05 -0.43 12.53
CA ASN A 192 14.93 -0.69 11.40
C ASN A 192 15.27 0.58 10.60
N TRP A 193 14.31 1.46 10.32
CA TRP A 193 14.59 2.72 9.61
C TRP A 193 15.50 3.65 10.42
N THR A 194 15.28 3.74 11.73
CA THR A 194 16.17 4.51 12.62
C THR A 194 17.59 3.94 12.60
N VAL A 195 17.73 2.61 12.73
CA VAL A 195 19.04 1.95 12.67
C VAL A 195 19.71 2.16 11.31
N LEU A 196 18.99 1.92 10.20
CA LEU A 196 19.54 1.99 8.85
C LEU A 196 20.08 3.38 8.52
N PHE A 197 19.38 4.46 8.88
CA PHE A 197 19.83 5.82 8.59
C PHE A 197 20.98 6.30 9.48
N ASN A 198 21.15 5.72 10.67
CA ASN A 198 22.25 6.08 11.56
C ASN A 198 23.52 5.24 11.32
N ALA A 199 23.41 4.08 10.69
CA ALA A 199 24.54 3.19 10.45
C ALA A 199 25.45 3.70 9.33
N LYS A 200 26.76 3.55 9.56
CA LYS A 200 27.84 3.87 8.62
C LYS A 200 28.50 2.63 8.06
N ARG A 201 28.45 1.51 8.78
CA ARG A 201 29.14 0.27 8.45
C ARG A 201 28.18 -0.91 8.55
N ILE A 202 27.58 -1.24 7.43
CA ILE A 202 26.66 -2.36 7.25
C ILE A 202 27.34 -3.40 6.37
N SER A 203 27.10 -4.68 6.60
CA SER A 203 27.43 -5.74 5.65
C SER A 203 26.24 -6.66 5.47
N PHE A 204 26.21 -7.35 4.34
CA PHE A 204 25.33 -8.49 4.10
C PHE A 204 26.16 -9.77 3.98
N TYR A 205 25.65 -10.85 4.58
CA TYR A 205 26.25 -12.18 4.49
C TYR A 205 25.21 -13.17 3.96
N ASP A 206 25.52 -13.81 2.83
CA ASP A 206 24.61 -14.73 2.15
C ASP A 206 24.60 -16.12 2.82
N LYS A 207 24.15 -16.16 4.07
CA LYS A 207 23.97 -17.37 4.84
C LYS A 207 22.69 -17.33 5.65
N GLU A 208 22.00 -18.46 5.65
CA GLU A 208 20.79 -18.66 6.46
C GLU A 208 21.19 -19.06 7.88
N PHE A 209 20.84 -18.24 8.87
CA PHE A 209 21.14 -18.51 10.28
C PHE A 209 19.90 -18.65 11.16
N TYR A 210 18.86 -17.88 10.85
CA TYR A 210 17.59 -17.91 11.58
C TYR A 210 16.61 -18.90 10.96
N ILE A 211 15.87 -19.61 11.81
CA ILE A 211 14.81 -20.53 11.41
C ILE A 211 13.50 -20.02 12.01
N ARG A 212 12.68 -19.41 11.15
CA ARG A 212 11.35 -18.94 11.50
C ARG A 212 10.35 -20.09 11.40
N ARG A 213 9.55 -20.31 12.43
CA ARG A 213 8.42 -21.24 12.41
C ARG A 213 7.15 -20.57 11.97
N ILE A 214 6.29 -21.34 11.32
CA ILE A 214 4.92 -20.92 11.02
C ILE A 214 3.99 -21.88 11.76
N HIS A 215 3.25 -21.34 12.71
CA HIS A 215 2.23 -22.03 13.49
C HIS A 215 0.97 -21.14 13.60
N LEU A 216 -0.14 -21.69 14.10
CA LEU A 216 -1.45 -21.00 14.10
C LEU A 216 -1.51 -19.79 15.05
N ASN A 217 -0.71 -19.80 16.11
CA ASN A 217 -0.71 -18.80 17.17
C ASN A 217 0.22 -17.60 16.90
N SER A 218 0.80 -17.49 15.71
CA SER A 218 1.72 -16.39 15.39
C SER A 218 0.99 -15.02 15.41
N ILE A 219 1.65 -13.98 15.94
CA ILE A 219 1.06 -12.62 16.01
C ILE A 219 0.61 -12.15 14.62
N THR A 220 1.38 -12.44 13.58
CA THR A 220 1.08 -12.02 12.20
C THR A 220 -0.06 -12.80 11.53
N THR A 221 -0.53 -13.91 12.11
CA THR A 221 -1.66 -14.69 11.56
C THR A 221 -3.01 -14.22 12.10
N ASN A 222 -3.03 -13.55 13.25
CA ASN A 222 -4.24 -12.98 13.86
C ASN A 222 -4.63 -11.64 13.22
N LYS A 223 -5.57 -11.68 12.29
CA LYS A 223 -6.06 -10.56 11.47
C LYS A 223 -7.05 -9.66 12.20
N ASP A 224 -6.75 -9.36 13.46
CA ASP A 224 -7.62 -8.60 14.36
C ASP A 224 -7.45 -7.08 14.22
N LYS A 225 -8.04 -6.32 15.15
CA LYS A 225 -7.97 -4.84 15.19
C LYS A 225 -6.56 -4.26 15.17
N SER A 226 -5.53 -4.99 15.61
CA SER A 226 -4.14 -4.53 15.65
C SER A 226 -3.59 -4.24 14.26
N PHE A 227 -4.14 -4.81 13.19
CA PHE A 227 -3.75 -4.50 11.81
C PHE A 227 -3.91 -3.02 11.46
N ILE A 228 -4.77 -2.28 12.18
CA ILE A 228 -4.95 -0.83 12.03
C ILE A 228 -3.66 -0.06 12.38
N ASP A 229 -2.80 -0.61 13.25
CA ASP A 229 -1.53 -0.01 13.66
C ASP A 229 -0.60 0.27 12.48
N THR A 230 -0.76 -0.45 11.36
CA THR A 230 -0.04 -0.21 10.10
C THR A 230 -0.14 1.25 9.64
N ILE A 231 -1.27 1.93 9.88
CA ILE A 231 -1.47 3.34 9.53
C ILE A 231 -0.48 4.21 10.31
N LYS A 232 -0.43 4.01 11.64
CA LYS A 232 0.45 4.77 12.54
C LYS A 232 1.92 4.44 12.30
N ILE A 233 2.25 3.16 12.10
CA ILE A 233 3.61 2.72 11.77
C ILE A 233 4.10 3.39 10.48
N ASN A 234 3.31 3.39 9.41
CA ASN A 234 3.71 4.04 8.17
C ASN A 234 3.86 5.57 8.30
N ASN A 235 3.09 6.21 9.18
CA ASN A 235 3.32 7.63 9.51
C ASN A 235 4.67 7.82 10.23
N MET A 236 4.99 6.97 11.20
CA MET A 236 6.27 7.03 11.91
C MET A 236 7.46 6.76 10.97
N ILE A 237 7.31 5.87 9.98
CA ILE A 237 8.33 5.67 8.93
C ILE A 237 8.58 6.96 8.15
N ILE A 238 7.51 7.65 7.72
CA ILE A 238 7.65 8.93 7.01
C ILE A 238 8.36 9.97 7.89
N GLU A 239 8.05 10.03 9.18
CA GLU A 239 8.73 10.93 10.11
C GLU A 239 10.22 10.61 10.27
N GLU A 240 10.63 9.34 10.25
CA GLU A 240 12.07 8.97 10.23
C GLU A 240 12.75 9.46 8.94
N PHE A 241 12.10 9.35 7.77
CA PHE A 241 12.64 9.92 6.53
C PHE A 241 12.76 11.45 6.60
N ILE A 242 11.81 12.13 7.24
CA ILE A 242 11.87 13.60 7.44
C ILE A 242 13.05 13.95 8.36
N LYS A 243 13.13 13.29 9.52
CA LYS A 243 14.16 13.50 10.53
C LYS A 243 15.58 13.30 10.00
N HIS A 244 15.76 12.40 9.05
CA HIS A 244 17.04 12.08 8.42
C HIS A 244 17.30 12.81 7.08
N ASP A 245 16.49 13.82 6.73
CA ASP A 245 16.58 14.57 5.46
C ASP A 245 16.57 13.65 4.22
N GLN A 246 15.79 12.58 4.30
CA GLN A 246 15.55 11.61 3.23
C GLN A 246 14.17 11.75 2.60
N PHE A 247 13.31 12.64 3.11
CA PHE A 247 11.98 12.92 2.55
C PHE A 247 12.02 13.84 1.32
N LYS A 248 12.78 13.43 0.31
CA LYS A 248 13.04 14.13 -0.96
C LYS A 248 12.22 13.52 -2.10
N ASN A 249 12.13 14.22 -3.23
CA ASN A 249 11.28 13.84 -4.38
C ASN A 249 11.42 12.37 -4.80
N GLU A 250 12.67 11.88 -4.88
CA GLU A 250 12.99 10.49 -5.24
C GLU A 250 12.36 9.47 -4.29
N ASN A 251 12.44 9.72 -2.98
CA ASN A 251 11.92 8.83 -1.95
C ASN A 251 10.43 9.04 -1.69
N LYS A 252 9.90 10.27 -1.86
CA LYS A 252 8.47 10.58 -1.69
C LYS A 252 7.59 9.69 -2.55
N HIS A 253 7.95 9.52 -3.83
CA HIS A 253 7.25 8.62 -4.73
C HIS A 253 7.16 7.20 -4.17
N ILE A 254 8.28 6.61 -3.75
CA ILE A 254 8.30 5.23 -3.24
C ILE A 254 7.57 5.13 -1.90
N LEU A 255 7.82 6.06 -0.98
CA LEU A 255 7.23 6.09 0.36
C LEU A 255 5.71 6.17 0.34
N TYR A 256 5.16 7.11 -0.42
CA TYR A 256 3.71 7.27 -0.49
C TYR A 256 3.06 6.04 -1.13
N ASN A 257 3.58 5.55 -2.25
CA ASN A 257 3.03 4.35 -2.89
C ASN A 257 3.13 3.12 -1.98
N LYS A 258 4.27 2.90 -1.29
CA LYS A 258 4.38 1.80 -0.32
C LYS A 258 3.40 1.95 0.84
N LYS A 259 3.25 3.15 1.41
CA LYS A 259 2.27 3.40 2.48
C LYS A 259 0.85 3.07 2.02
N ILE A 260 0.39 3.61 0.89
CA ILE A 260 -0.98 3.36 0.40
C ILE A 260 -1.19 1.88 0.12
N SER A 261 -0.25 1.23 -0.56
CA SER A 261 -0.32 -0.19 -0.88
C SER A 261 -0.35 -1.09 0.36
N ILE A 262 0.52 -0.84 1.34
CA ILE A 262 0.61 -1.65 2.58
C ILE A 262 -0.65 -1.47 3.43
N VAL A 263 -1.09 -0.22 3.63
CA VAL A 263 -2.29 0.09 4.43
C VAL A 263 -3.53 -0.56 3.78
N TYR A 264 -3.69 -0.43 2.46
CA TYR A 264 -4.82 -1.02 1.75
C TYR A 264 -4.76 -2.55 1.71
N HIS A 265 -3.56 -3.14 1.58
CA HIS A 265 -3.39 -4.58 1.67
C HIS A 265 -3.84 -5.13 3.03
N ARG A 266 -3.42 -4.49 4.13
CA ARG A 266 -3.86 -4.89 5.48
C ARG A 266 -5.35 -4.69 5.70
N PHE A 267 -5.94 -3.63 5.15
CA PHE A 267 -7.39 -3.44 5.14
C PHE A 267 -8.13 -4.62 4.46
N LYS A 268 -7.58 -5.20 3.38
CA LYS A 268 -8.20 -6.36 2.72
C LYS A 268 -8.09 -7.63 3.55
N GLU A 269 -6.99 -7.79 4.27
CA GLU A 269 -6.71 -8.97 5.08
C GLU A 269 -7.43 -9.00 6.42
N ILE A 270 -7.70 -7.84 7.03
CA ILE A 270 -8.34 -7.77 8.35
C ILE A 270 -9.72 -8.44 8.35
N ASP A 271 -10.06 -9.06 9.48
CA ASP A 271 -11.34 -9.72 9.68
C ASP A 271 -12.52 -8.75 9.49
N ILE A 272 -13.62 -9.29 8.96
CA ILE A 272 -14.78 -8.52 8.49
C ILE A 272 -15.37 -7.60 9.56
N GLU A 273 -15.32 -8.02 10.83
CA GLU A 273 -15.83 -7.26 11.97
C GLU A 273 -15.07 -5.95 12.21
N TYR A 274 -13.77 -5.90 11.88
CA TYR A 274 -12.92 -4.73 12.10
C TYR A 274 -12.81 -3.81 10.86
N ARG A 275 -13.26 -4.25 9.68
CA ARG A 275 -13.14 -3.47 8.43
C ARG A 275 -13.77 -2.08 8.50
N SER A 276 -14.88 -1.93 9.21
CA SER A 276 -15.52 -0.61 9.37
C SER A 276 -14.64 0.35 10.18
N LEU A 277 -14.05 -0.14 11.27
CA LEU A 277 -13.14 0.63 12.11
C LEU A 277 -11.87 0.98 11.32
N PHE A 278 -11.25 0.00 10.66
CA PHE A 278 -10.06 0.21 9.83
C PHE A 278 -10.32 1.26 8.74
N PHE A 279 -11.39 1.12 7.97
CA PHE A 279 -11.73 2.07 6.91
C PHE A 279 -11.88 3.50 7.43
N THR A 280 -12.48 3.66 8.61
CA THR A 280 -12.66 4.97 9.24
C THR A 280 -11.31 5.62 9.56
N GLU A 281 -10.40 4.88 10.19
CA GLU A 281 -9.06 5.40 10.52
C GLU A 281 -8.20 5.61 9.26
N MET A 282 -8.27 4.71 8.27
CA MET A 282 -7.57 4.86 6.98
C MET A 282 -8.04 6.10 6.22
N LYS A 283 -9.36 6.33 6.15
CA LYS A 283 -9.92 7.51 5.50
C LYS A 283 -9.49 8.80 6.20
N LYS A 284 -9.54 8.81 7.53
CA LYS A 284 -9.09 9.94 8.35
C LYS A 284 -7.61 10.24 8.14
N ASP A 285 -6.77 9.22 8.07
CA ASP A 285 -5.35 9.36 7.78
C ASP A 285 -5.11 10.00 6.40
N PHE A 286 -5.76 9.50 5.35
CA PHE A 286 -5.60 10.03 3.99
C PHE A 286 -6.10 11.48 3.87
N LEU A 287 -7.21 11.81 4.55
CA LEU A 287 -7.70 13.19 4.64
C LEU A 287 -6.72 14.10 5.38
N ASN A 288 -6.08 13.61 6.44
CA ASN A 288 -5.06 14.38 7.17
C ASN A 288 -3.85 14.66 6.28
N MET A 289 -3.39 13.69 5.48
CA MET A 289 -2.28 13.90 4.54
C MET A 289 -2.59 15.02 3.51
N LEU A 290 -3.83 15.14 3.03
CA LEU A 290 -4.23 16.24 2.14
C LEU A 290 -4.36 17.61 2.82
N ASN A 291 -4.50 17.62 4.14
CA ASN A 291 -4.69 18.82 4.94
C ASN A 291 -3.41 19.32 5.57
N ASP A 292 -2.44 18.44 5.78
CA ASP A 292 -1.13 18.78 6.27
C ASP A 292 -0.29 19.43 5.16
N SER A 293 0.22 20.64 5.40
CA SER A 293 1.12 21.33 4.48
C SER A 293 2.37 20.52 4.12
N LYS A 294 2.80 19.58 4.97
CA LYS A 294 3.97 18.72 4.72
C LYS A 294 3.69 17.65 3.66
N PHE A 295 2.43 17.25 3.49
CA PHE A 295 2.03 16.08 2.68
C PHE A 295 1.00 16.40 1.59
N ASN A 296 0.63 17.68 1.43
CA ASN A 296 -0.40 18.10 0.48
C ASN A 296 -0.02 17.87 -1.00
N ASP A 297 1.25 17.55 -1.26
CA ASP A 297 1.79 17.18 -2.56
C ASP A 297 1.65 15.68 -2.88
N ILE A 298 1.16 14.85 -1.95
CA ILE A 298 1.05 13.39 -2.08
C ILE A 298 0.47 12.94 -3.42
N ILE A 299 -0.58 13.60 -3.91
CA ILE A 299 -1.27 13.25 -5.16
C ILE A 299 -0.33 13.29 -6.37
N ASN A 300 0.70 14.13 -6.34
CA ASN A 300 1.67 14.26 -7.42
C ASN A 300 2.68 13.11 -7.47
N TYR A 301 2.77 12.34 -6.39
CA TYR A 301 3.76 11.26 -6.21
C TYR A 301 3.14 9.86 -6.20
N LEU A 302 1.80 9.74 -6.20
CA LEU A 302 1.13 8.44 -6.28
C LEU A 302 1.13 7.92 -7.72
N ASP A 303 1.43 6.63 -7.87
CA ASP A 303 1.15 5.91 -9.11
C ASP A 303 -0.36 5.78 -9.33
N LEU A 304 -0.75 5.40 -10.55
CA LEU A 304 -2.16 5.35 -10.94
C LEU A 304 -3.02 4.44 -10.04
N ASN A 305 -2.47 3.31 -9.60
CA ASN A 305 -3.20 2.34 -8.79
C ASN A 305 -3.40 2.86 -7.36
N ASN A 306 -2.32 3.38 -6.76
CA ASN A 306 -2.39 3.93 -5.41
C ASN A 306 -3.16 5.24 -5.36
N LYS A 307 -3.16 6.04 -6.44
CA LYS A 307 -4.03 7.22 -6.56
C LYS A 307 -5.51 6.83 -6.58
N ASP A 308 -5.90 5.82 -7.36
CA ASP A 308 -7.28 5.31 -7.38
C ASP A 308 -7.71 4.77 -6.00
N ILE A 309 -6.85 4.01 -5.32
CA ILE A 309 -7.10 3.55 -3.94
C ILE A 309 -7.30 4.76 -3.01
N PHE A 310 -6.39 5.73 -3.07
CA PHE A 310 -6.41 6.91 -2.20
C PHE A 310 -7.70 7.73 -2.39
N GLU A 311 -8.05 8.03 -3.63
CA GLU A 311 -9.27 8.76 -3.98
C GLU A 311 -10.52 7.96 -3.61
N SER A 312 -10.56 6.66 -3.91
CA SER A 312 -11.67 5.78 -3.58
C SER A 312 -11.98 5.77 -2.08
N VAL A 313 -10.94 5.72 -1.24
CA VAL A 313 -11.10 5.78 0.23
C VAL A 313 -11.67 7.13 0.67
N ILE A 314 -11.17 8.23 0.11
CA ILE A 314 -11.61 9.58 0.47
C ILE A 314 -13.08 9.83 0.05
N PHE A 315 -13.47 9.43 -1.16
CA PHE A 315 -14.79 9.70 -1.70
C PHE A 315 -15.85 8.68 -1.27
N SER A 316 -15.45 7.48 -0.86
CA SER A 316 -16.39 6.46 -0.38
C SER A 316 -16.99 6.83 0.96
N LYS A 317 -18.32 6.65 1.10
CA LYS A 317 -19.02 6.82 2.39
C LYS A 317 -18.73 5.67 3.35
N SER A 318 -18.50 4.47 2.83
CA SER A 318 -18.20 3.28 3.63
C SER A 318 -17.29 2.34 2.86
N TYR A 319 -16.68 1.40 3.58
CA TYR A 319 -15.81 0.38 2.98
C TYR A 319 -16.54 -0.53 1.98
N LYS A 320 -17.87 -0.69 2.11
CA LYS A 320 -18.68 -1.49 1.17
C LYS A 320 -18.71 -0.89 -0.24
N ASN A 321 -18.42 0.41 -0.36
CA ASN A 321 -18.39 1.13 -1.62
C ASN A 321 -17.05 1.02 -2.35
N LEU A 322 -16.00 0.46 -1.71
CA LEU A 322 -14.68 0.28 -2.33
C LEU A 322 -14.70 -0.73 -3.49
N ASN A 323 -15.68 -1.64 -3.53
CA ASN A 323 -15.76 -2.77 -4.48
C ASN A 323 -16.29 -2.42 -5.89
N ASN A 324 -16.29 -1.15 -6.28
CA ASN A 324 -16.80 -0.72 -7.59
C ASN A 324 -15.72 -0.33 -8.59
N HIS A 325 -14.43 -0.48 -8.27
CA HIS A 325 -13.36 -0.09 -9.17
C HIS A 325 -12.73 -1.29 -9.90
N ILE A 326 -12.74 -1.15 -11.22
CA ILE A 326 -12.11 -2.02 -12.21
C ILE A 326 -10.61 -1.93 -11.99
N ASN A 327 -9.94 -3.08 -11.86
CA ASN A 327 -8.48 -3.14 -11.92
C ASN A 327 -8.07 -2.58 -13.30
N ILE A 328 -7.38 -1.43 -13.33
CA ILE A 328 -6.89 -0.81 -14.58
C ILE A 328 -5.99 -1.78 -15.37
N ASN A 329 -5.43 -2.82 -14.74
CA ASN A 329 -4.69 -3.88 -15.42
C ASN A 329 -5.57 -4.94 -16.11
N ASP A 330 -6.87 -4.97 -15.81
CA ASP A 330 -7.87 -5.78 -16.54
C ASP A 330 -8.35 -5.04 -17.81
N LEU A 331 -8.00 -3.76 -17.97
CA LEU A 331 -8.14 -3.04 -19.24
C LEU A 331 -7.06 -3.59 -20.18
N LYS A 332 -7.47 -4.39 -21.17
CA LYS A 332 -6.58 -4.83 -22.25
C LYS A 332 -5.86 -3.58 -22.82
N VAL A 333 -4.54 -3.68 -22.99
CA VAL A 333 -3.62 -2.61 -23.45
C VAL A 333 -3.83 -2.24 -24.94
N TYR A 334 -5.07 -2.27 -25.42
CA TYR A 334 -5.44 -1.87 -26.77
C TYR A 334 -6.73 -1.04 -26.69
N ASP A 335 -6.59 0.24 -26.33
CA ASP A 335 -7.70 1.19 -26.39
C ASP A 335 -7.81 1.74 -27.81
N THR A 336 -8.64 1.08 -28.61
CA THR A 336 -8.97 1.43 -29.99
C THR A 336 -9.84 2.68 -30.05
N CYS A 337 -9.57 3.57 -31.01
CA CYS A 337 -10.54 4.60 -31.38
C CYS A 337 -11.79 3.94 -31.99
N ARG A 338 -12.94 4.60 -31.93
CA ARG A 338 -14.15 4.17 -32.64
C ARG A 338 -14.65 5.27 -33.55
N ILE A 339 -14.79 4.97 -34.83
CA ILE A 339 -15.27 5.91 -35.85
C ILE A 339 -16.52 5.31 -36.48
N ASP A 340 -17.66 5.98 -36.32
CA ASP A 340 -18.91 5.58 -36.96
C ASP A 340 -19.11 6.41 -38.24
N ILE A 341 -19.28 5.76 -39.40
CA ILE A 341 -19.50 6.41 -40.69
C ILE A 341 -20.84 5.97 -41.29
N LYS A 342 -21.66 6.91 -41.74
CA LYS A 342 -22.95 6.61 -42.41
C LYS A 342 -23.28 7.63 -43.49
N ASN A 343 -23.56 7.17 -44.71
CA ASN A 343 -24.19 7.99 -45.74
C ASN A 343 -25.70 7.96 -45.55
N LYS A 344 -26.30 9.07 -45.09
CA LYS A 344 -27.74 9.17 -44.86
C LYS A 344 -28.47 9.48 -46.16
N GLY A 345 -29.41 8.61 -46.51
CA GLY A 345 -30.35 8.73 -47.63
C GLY A 345 -30.97 7.37 -47.96
N ASN A 346 -32.06 7.35 -48.73
CA ASN A 346 -32.79 6.10 -48.99
C ASN A 346 -31.90 5.07 -49.70
N ASN A 347 -31.63 3.95 -49.03
CA ASN A 347 -30.73 2.88 -49.49
C ASN A 347 -29.27 3.30 -49.71
N ASN A 348 -28.82 4.39 -49.09
CA ASN A 348 -27.43 4.85 -49.18
C ASN A 348 -26.48 3.96 -48.36
N HIS A 349 -25.23 3.88 -48.80
CA HIS A 349 -24.13 3.25 -48.05
C HIS A 349 -22.78 3.80 -48.53
N ILE A 350 -21.69 3.26 -47.98
CA ILE A 350 -20.33 3.54 -48.46
C ILE A 350 -19.69 2.23 -48.92
N GLU A 351 -18.83 2.32 -49.93
CA GLU A 351 -18.01 1.22 -50.42
C GLU A 351 -16.55 1.57 -50.14
N ILE A 352 -15.89 0.81 -49.27
CA ILE A 352 -14.49 1.07 -48.91
C ILE A 352 -13.60 0.63 -50.07
N ILE A 353 -12.85 1.58 -50.62
CA ILE A 353 -11.92 1.39 -51.75
C ILE A 353 -10.52 1.05 -51.25
N GLU A 354 -10.06 1.72 -50.19
CA GLU A 354 -8.69 1.64 -49.68
C GLU A 354 -8.70 1.90 -48.18
N ASN A 355 -7.87 1.18 -47.42
CA ASN A 355 -7.70 1.39 -46.00
C ASN A 355 -6.30 0.95 -45.53
N ASN A 356 -5.91 1.31 -44.30
CA ASN A 356 -4.69 0.79 -43.66
C ASN A 356 -4.85 -0.71 -43.30
N ASP A 357 -3.75 -1.48 -43.33
CA ASP A 357 -3.76 -2.89 -42.88
C ASP A 357 -4.09 -3.04 -41.38
N ASN A 358 -5.04 -3.94 -41.06
CA ASN A 358 -5.57 -4.33 -39.73
C ASN A 358 -6.74 -3.52 -39.13
N LEU A 359 -7.69 -3.00 -39.92
CA LEU A 359 -8.91 -2.40 -39.36
C LEU A 359 -9.99 -3.44 -38.99
N ASP A 360 -10.64 -3.25 -37.84
CA ASP A 360 -11.87 -3.98 -37.48
C ASP A 360 -13.09 -3.16 -37.91
N ILE A 361 -13.65 -3.52 -39.08
CA ILE A 361 -14.80 -2.84 -39.69
C ILE A 361 -16.03 -3.71 -39.50
N LYS A 362 -17.07 -3.13 -38.88
CA LYS A 362 -18.34 -3.80 -38.58
C LYS A 362 -19.51 -3.05 -39.20
N GLU A 363 -20.50 -3.79 -39.66
CA GLU A 363 -21.81 -3.28 -40.09
C GLU A 363 -22.90 -3.69 -39.07
N PRO A 364 -22.98 -3.03 -37.91
CA PRO A 364 -23.90 -3.46 -36.88
C PRO A 364 -25.36 -3.25 -37.30
N ASN A 365 -26.21 -4.27 -37.07
CA ASN A 365 -27.64 -4.24 -37.38
C ASN A 365 -28.37 -3.02 -36.77
N TRP A 366 -27.96 -2.57 -35.57
CA TRP A 366 -28.57 -1.40 -34.91
C TRP A 366 -28.29 -0.08 -35.63
N PHE A 367 -27.30 -0.02 -36.53
CA PHE A 367 -26.96 1.19 -37.28
C PHE A 367 -27.57 1.22 -38.70
N LYS A 368 -28.21 0.11 -39.10
CA LYS A 368 -28.97 -0.04 -40.33
C LYS A 368 -30.40 0.46 -40.16
N ASP A 369 -30.87 1.29 -41.08
CA ASP A 369 -32.27 1.75 -41.12
C ASP A 369 -32.69 2.04 -42.58
N LYS A 370 -33.93 2.53 -42.78
CA LYS A 370 -34.44 2.91 -44.11
C LYS A 370 -33.63 4.02 -44.80
N THR A 371 -32.78 4.73 -44.04
CA THR A 371 -31.94 5.84 -44.50
C THR A 371 -30.48 5.45 -44.71
N GLY A 372 -30.18 4.15 -44.75
CA GLY A 372 -28.88 3.63 -45.19
C GLY A 372 -28.16 2.72 -44.20
N ILE A 373 -27.00 2.20 -44.63
CA ILE A 373 -26.11 1.33 -43.84
C ILE A 373 -25.00 2.17 -43.19
N GLY A 374 -24.78 1.94 -41.90
CA GLY A 374 -23.70 2.55 -41.14
C GLY A 374 -22.59 1.56 -40.80
N TYR A 375 -21.38 2.08 -40.72
CA TYR A 375 -20.14 1.33 -40.50
C TYR A 375 -19.51 1.80 -39.20
N THR A 376 -19.03 0.86 -38.39
CA THR A 376 -18.22 1.12 -37.20
C THR A 376 -16.81 0.63 -37.49
N ILE A 377 -15.83 1.50 -37.31
CA ILE A 377 -14.42 1.21 -37.56
C ILE A 377 -13.67 1.37 -36.25
N GLU A 378 -12.94 0.34 -35.85
CA GLU A 378 -12.05 0.37 -34.69
C GLU A 378 -10.58 0.20 -35.14
N ASN A 379 -9.68 0.98 -34.51
CA ASN A 379 -8.26 1.03 -34.87
C ASN A 379 -7.40 1.41 -33.67
N ASP A 380 -6.25 0.75 -33.49
CA ASP A 380 -5.28 0.93 -32.40
C ASP A 380 -3.98 1.64 -32.84
N LYS A 381 -3.76 1.89 -34.13
CA LYS A 381 -2.50 2.46 -34.67
C LYS A 381 -2.41 4.00 -34.63
N ASN A 382 -3.20 4.67 -33.79
CA ASN A 382 -3.20 6.13 -33.59
C ASN A 382 -3.46 6.99 -34.85
N SER A 383 -3.76 6.35 -35.98
CA SER A 383 -4.05 6.97 -37.25
C SER A 383 -4.91 6.07 -38.12
N LEU A 384 -5.86 6.65 -38.86
CA LEU A 384 -6.73 5.99 -39.82
C LEU A 384 -6.63 6.71 -41.17
N ASN A 385 -6.21 5.98 -42.20
CA ASN A 385 -6.45 6.36 -43.59
C ASN A 385 -7.54 5.47 -44.16
N LEU A 386 -8.56 6.08 -44.73
CA LEU A 386 -9.68 5.38 -45.35
C LEU A 386 -10.12 6.12 -46.62
N LYS A 387 -10.27 5.40 -47.72
CA LYS A 387 -10.85 5.90 -48.95
C LYS A 387 -12.12 5.11 -49.23
N PHE A 388 -13.23 5.80 -49.45
CA PHE A 388 -14.50 5.14 -49.75
C PHE A 388 -15.30 5.92 -50.78
N LYS A 389 -16.17 5.20 -51.48
CA LYS A 389 -17.13 5.72 -52.44
C LYS A 389 -18.49 5.85 -51.77
N CYS A 390 -19.16 6.98 -51.94
CA CYS A 390 -20.53 7.17 -51.49
C CYS A 390 -21.51 6.58 -52.50
N ILE A 391 -22.38 5.67 -52.06
CA ILE A 391 -23.47 5.13 -52.88
C ILE A 391 -24.77 5.84 -52.50
N GLY A 392 -25.39 6.50 -53.48
CA GLY A 392 -26.57 7.35 -53.33
C GLY A 392 -26.25 8.79 -52.92
N ASN A 393 -27.10 9.73 -53.36
CA ASN A 393 -27.02 11.14 -52.96
C ASN A 393 -27.49 11.27 -51.50
N GLY A 394 -26.77 12.01 -50.67
CA GLY A 394 -27.10 12.10 -49.26
C GLY A 394 -26.15 12.96 -48.44
N VAL A 395 -26.13 12.71 -47.13
CA VAL A 395 -25.24 13.38 -46.18
C VAL A 395 -24.34 12.35 -45.52
N ILE A 396 -23.04 12.44 -45.72
CA ILE A 396 -22.07 11.62 -44.99
C ILE A 396 -21.96 12.14 -43.56
N ASN A 397 -22.21 11.28 -42.59
CA ASN A 397 -21.96 11.51 -41.18
C ASN A 397 -20.73 10.73 -40.76
N ILE A 398 -19.72 11.43 -40.22
CA ILE A 398 -18.53 10.83 -39.62
C ILE A 398 -18.54 11.21 -38.14
N ILE A 399 -18.53 10.22 -37.26
CA ILE A 399 -18.65 10.42 -35.82
C ILE A 399 -17.42 9.83 -35.15
N LEU A 400 -16.60 10.70 -34.56
CA LEU A 400 -15.45 10.31 -33.76
C LEU A 400 -15.91 10.03 -32.33
N LYS A 401 -15.63 8.82 -31.83
CA LYS A 401 -16.02 8.36 -30.50
C LYS A 401 -14.84 7.79 -29.73
N GLY A 402 -15.01 7.77 -28.41
CA GLY A 402 -14.29 6.83 -27.55
C GLY A 402 -14.97 5.46 -27.54
N PRO A 403 -14.30 4.42 -27.02
CA PRO A 403 -14.84 3.07 -26.95
C PRO A 403 -16.11 3.01 -26.08
N ASP A 404 -17.07 2.14 -26.45
CA ASP A 404 -18.23 1.82 -25.59
C ASP A 404 -17.76 0.85 -24.50
N ARG A 405 -17.43 1.38 -23.32
CA ARG A 405 -17.04 0.58 -22.15
C ARG A 405 -18.07 0.73 -21.05
N ARG A 406 -18.35 -0.40 -20.39
CA ARG A 406 -19.41 -0.51 -19.38
C ARG A 406 -18.89 -1.24 -18.14
N ASP A 407 -19.39 -0.83 -16.99
CA ASP A 407 -19.13 -1.52 -15.72
C ASP A 407 -19.94 -2.83 -15.62
N LYS A 408 -19.73 -3.59 -14.53
CA LYS A 408 -20.48 -4.82 -14.21
C LYS A 408 -22.00 -4.61 -14.07
N ASN A 409 -22.45 -3.37 -13.90
CA ASN A 409 -23.85 -2.98 -13.80
C ASN A 409 -24.38 -2.42 -15.14
N ASN A 410 -23.62 -2.58 -16.23
CA ASN A 410 -23.94 -2.12 -17.59
C ASN A 410 -23.97 -0.58 -17.77
N ASN A 411 -23.44 0.19 -16.82
CA ASN A 411 -23.31 1.64 -16.93
C ASN A 411 -22.09 2.01 -17.76
N ARG A 412 -22.24 2.94 -18.71
CA ARG A 412 -21.11 3.50 -19.46
C ARG A 412 -20.27 4.39 -18.56
N PHE A 413 -18.96 4.34 -18.76
CA PHE A 413 -18.02 5.25 -18.12
C PHE A 413 -17.16 5.99 -19.15
N PRO A 414 -16.72 7.22 -18.86
CA PRO A 414 -16.05 8.06 -19.84
C PRO A 414 -14.60 7.63 -20.05
N ILE A 415 -14.30 7.13 -21.25
CA ILE A 415 -12.95 7.00 -21.79
C ILE A 415 -12.78 8.02 -22.90
N TYR A 416 -11.95 9.04 -22.65
CA TYR A 416 -11.68 10.11 -23.61
C TYR A 416 -10.55 9.72 -24.54
N ILE A 417 -10.74 9.98 -25.84
CA ILE A 417 -9.72 9.91 -26.88
C ILE A 417 -9.45 11.33 -27.36
N ASP A 418 -8.18 11.66 -27.52
CA ASP A 418 -7.73 12.98 -27.96
C ASP A 418 -7.40 12.94 -29.46
N TYR A 419 -8.36 13.35 -30.29
CA TYR A 419 -8.16 13.45 -31.73
C TYR A 419 -7.38 14.72 -32.05
N THR A 420 -6.30 14.58 -32.80
CA THR A 420 -5.36 15.68 -33.09
C THR A 420 -5.56 16.22 -34.50
N ASN A 421 -5.81 15.32 -35.46
CA ASN A 421 -6.01 15.67 -36.86
C ASN A 421 -7.21 14.93 -37.46
N PHE A 422 -7.98 15.63 -38.30
CA PHE A 422 -9.06 15.05 -39.10
C PHE A 422 -9.10 15.83 -40.42
N LEU A 423 -8.83 15.14 -41.53
CA LEU A 423 -8.87 15.68 -42.88
C LEU A 423 -9.83 14.90 -43.77
N ILE A 424 -10.47 15.61 -44.69
CA ILE A 424 -11.29 15.06 -45.77
C ILE A 424 -10.78 15.61 -47.09
N ASN A 425 -10.38 14.74 -48.02
CA ASN A 425 -9.84 15.14 -49.33
C ASN A 425 -8.72 16.20 -49.22
N ASN A 426 -7.88 16.07 -48.19
CA ASN A 426 -6.80 17.00 -47.80
C ASN A 426 -7.25 18.36 -47.23
N GLU A 427 -8.56 18.60 -47.07
CA GLU A 427 -9.08 19.76 -46.34
C GLU A 427 -9.06 19.47 -44.83
N ILE A 428 -8.53 20.42 -44.05
CA ILE A 428 -8.44 20.31 -42.59
C ILE A 428 -9.82 20.56 -41.97
N ILE A 429 -10.37 19.53 -41.32
CA ILE A 429 -11.61 19.62 -40.53
C ILE A 429 -11.29 19.86 -39.05
N LEU A 430 -10.22 19.22 -38.55
CA LEU A 430 -9.70 19.38 -37.20
C LEU A 430 -8.17 19.34 -37.25
N ASN A 431 -7.49 20.28 -36.58
CA ASN A 431 -6.04 20.33 -36.40
C ASN A 431 -5.63 20.78 -34.98
N LYS A 432 -6.54 20.58 -34.02
CA LYS A 432 -6.35 20.91 -32.61
C LYS A 432 -6.89 19.76 -31.77
N HIS A 433 -6.34 19.61 -30.57
CA HIS A 433 -6.78 18.60 -29.60
C HIS A 433 -8.29 18.65 -29.37
N GLN A 434 -8.95 17.54 -29.66
CA GLN A 434 -10.39 17.36 -29.48
C GLN A 434 -10.63 16.08 -28.67
N LEU A 435 -10.84 16.28 -27.37
CA LEU A 435 -11.25 15.21 -26.47
C LEU A 435 -12.70 14.81 -26.77
N VAL A 436 -12.91 13.52 -27.03
CA VAL A 436 -14.24 12.93 -27.25
C VAL A 436 -14.36 11.64 -26.45
N TRP A 437 -15.57 11.30 -26.02
CA TRP A 437 -15.89 9.98 -25.46
C TRP A 437 -17.24 9.50 -25.99
N HIS A 438 -17.63 8.28 -25.64
CA HIS A 438 -18.79 7.63 -26.24
C HIS A 438 -20.07 8.49 -26.26
N ASP A 439 -20.44 9.10 -25.12
CA ASP A 439 -21.67 9.90 -25.01
C ASP A 439 -21.45 11.42 -25.29
N LYS A 440 -20.21 11.87 -25.55
CA LYS A 440 -19.92 13.21 -26.11
C LYS A 440 -19.02 13.08 -27.34
N PRO A 441 -19.58 12.65 -28.48
CA PRO A 441 -18.81 12.44 -29.70
C PRO A 441 -18.56 13.74 -30.46
N TYR A 442 -17.55 13.75 -31.34
CA TYR A 442 -17.41 14.77 -32.37
C TYR A 442 -18.14 14.31 -33.64
N ILE A 443 -19.00 15.15 -34.21
CA ILE A 443 -19.85 14.80 -35.36
C ILE A 443 -19.53 15.75 -36.50
N TYR A 444 -19.11 15.19 -37.63
CA TYR A 444 -18.96 15.90 -38.89
C TYR A 444 -20.01 15.44 -39.91
N LYS A 445 -20.50 16.39 -40.71
CA LYS A 445 -21.50 16.15 -41.77
C LYS A 445 -21.09 16.85 -43.05
N LYS A 446 -21.29 16.19 -44.20
CA LYS A 446 -21.07 16.78 -45.53
C LYS A 446 -22.06 16.24 -46.54
N ASP A 447 -22.61 17.09 -47.40
CA ASP A 447 -23.42 16.66 -48.54
C ASP A 447 -22.53 15.94 -49.55
N VAL A 448 -23.01 14.81 -50.08
CA VAL A 448 -22.28 13.96 -51.01
C VAL A 448 -23.17 13.51 -52.17
N LYS A 449 -22.57 13.38 -53.35
CA LYS A 449 -23.24 12.83 -54.53
C LYS A 449 -22.97 11.33 -54.69
N ASN A 450 -23.88 10.65 -55.38
CA ASN A 450 -23.67 9.26 -55.76
C ASN A 450 -22.39 9.12 -56.59
N GLY A 451 -21.51 8.20 -56.17
CA GLY A 451 -20.22 7.95 -56.79
C GLY A 451 -19.09 8.87 -56.32
N GLU A 452 -19.36 9.85 -55.46
CA GLU A 452 -18.32 10.71 -54.88
C GLU A 452 -17.33 9.90 -54.05
N ILE A 453 -16.04 10.18 -54.21
CA ILE A 453 -14.97 9.51 -53.47
C ILE A 453 -14.47 10.42 -52.36
N ILE A 454 -14.41 9.88 -51.14
CA ILE A 454 -13.90 10.55 -49.96
C ILE A 454 -12.62 9.86 -49.51
N LYS A 455 -11.57 10.67 -49.29
CA LYS A 455 -10.35 10.31 -48.59
C LYS A 455 -10.41 10.88 -47.18
N LEU A 456 -10.33 10.01 -46.19
CA LEU A 456 -10.39 10.30 -44.79
C LEU A 456 -9.01 10.05 -44.18
N HIS A 457 -8.48 11.03 -43.46
CA HIS A 457 -7.29 10.88 -42.64
C HIS A 457 -7.62 11.39 -41.23
N ILE A 458 -7.47 10.54 -40.22
CA ILE A 458 -7.73 10.90 -38.83
C ILE A 458 -6.54 10.44 -37.98
N GLU A 459 -6.09 11.28 -37.06
CA GLU A 459 -5.07 10.94 -36.06
C GLU A 459 -5.57 11.26 -34.66
N TRP A 460 -5.08 10.49 -33.70
CA TRP A 460 -5.32 10.70 -32.29
C TRP A 460 -4.07 10.37 -31.49
N LEU A 461 -3.96 10.94 -30.30
CA LEU A 461 -2.89 10.55 -29.39
C LEU A 461 -3.10 9.10 -28.93
N PRO A 462 -2.01 8.33 -28.76
CA PRO A 462 -2.09 7.05 -28.07
C PRO A 462 -2.84 7.21 -26.76
N PHE A 463 -3.68 6.23 -26.42
CA PHE A 463 -4.34 6.22 -25.13
C PHE A 463 -3.28 6.32 -24.03
N ASN A 464 -3.22 7.50 -23.42
CA ASN A 464 -2.38 7.77 -22.29
C ASN A 464 -3.27 7.61 -21.06
N LYS A 465 -2.91 6.72 -20.14
CA LYS A 465 -3.65 6.54 -18.87
C LYS A 465 -3.82 7.87 -18.09
N ASN A 466 -3.00 8.88 -18.36
CA ASN A 466 -3.11 10.23 -17.79
C ASN A 466 -4.25 11.08 -18.41
N SER A 467 -4.77 10.74 -19.58
CA SER A 467 -5.81 11.50 -20.30
C SER A 467 -7.21 11.43 -19.64
N LEU A 468 -7.42 10.49 -18.72
CA LEU A 468 -8.60 10.43 -17.85
C LEU A 468 -8.73 11.68 -16.94
N TYR A 469 -7.62 12.35 -16.61
CA TYR A 469 -7.55 13.22 -15.44
C TYR A 469 -7.22 14.70 -15.73
N ASN A 470 -6.97 15.10 -16.98
CA ASN A 470 -6.53 16.49 -17.27
C ASN A 470 -7.61 17.58 -17.10
N ASN A 471 -8.87 17.21 -16.81
CA ASN A 471 -9.89 18.14 -16.31
C ASN A 471 -10.29 17.87 -14.85
N GLU A 472 -9.73 16.83 -14.22
CA GLU A 472 -10.09 16.43 -12.87
C GLU A 472 -9.27 17.13 -11.79
N GLU A 473 -8.06 17.62 -12.05
CA GLU A 473 -7.28 18.29 -11.00
C GLU A 473 -7.97 19.55 -10.43
N LYS A 474 -8.64 20.33 -11.28
CA LYS A 474 -9.43 21.50 -10.86
C LYS A 474 -10.73 21.09 -10.15
N VAL A 475 -11.44 20.10 -10.68
CA VAL A 475 -12.67 19.55 -10.08
C VAL A 475 -12.38 18.84 -8.76
N LEU A 476 -11.21 18.20 -8.63
CA LEU A 476 -10.70 17.51 -7.46
C LEU A 476 -10.27 18.54 -6.41
N LYS A 477 -9.54 19.59 -6.79
CA LYS A 477 -9.24 20.73 -5.90
C LYS A 477 -10.51 21.42 -5.40
N GLU A 478 -11.52 21.59 -6.25
CA GLU A 478 -12.83 22.15 -5.87
C GLU A 478 -13.65 21.21 -4.98
N LYS A 479 -13.69 19.90 -5.28
CA LYS A 479 -14.34 18.88 -4.45
C LYS A 479 -13.65 18.74 -3.09
N ILE A 480 -12.32 18.71 -3.06
CA ILE A 480 -11.52 18.71 -1.83
C ILE A 480 -11.78 20.00 -1.04
N SER A 481 -11.82 21.17 -1.67
CA SER A 481 -12.15 22.44 -1.00
C SER A 481 -13.55 22.42 -0.39
N LYS A 482 -14.54 21.86 -1.10
CA LYS A 482 -15.91 21.69 -0.62
C LYS A 482 -15.99 20.68 0.54
N MET A 483 -15.25 19.57 0.46
CA MET A 483 -15.15 18.58 1.52
C MET A 483 -14.40 19.12 2.75
N LYS A 484 -13.35 19.93 2.60
CA LYS A 484 -12.67 20.61 3.73
C LYS A 484 -13.64 21.52 4.49
N LYS A 485 -14.55 22.19 3.78
CA LYS A 485 -15.63 22.98 4.39
C LYS A 485 -16.66 22.10 5.13
N GLU A 486 -17.02 20.95 4.56
CA GLU A 486 -17.96 20.00 5.17
C GLU A 486 -17.35 19.25 6.38
N ASP A 487 -16.09 18.86 6.33
CA ASP A 487 -15.37 18.19 7.43
C ASP A 487 -15.10 19.16 8.59
N ASN A 488 -14.77 20.42 8.31
CA ASN A 488 -14.71 21.47 9.34
C ASN A 488 -16.09 21.71 9.98
N LYS A 489 -17.16 21.66 9.19
CA LYS A 489 -18.54 21.76 9.70
C LYS A 489 -18.89 20.56 10.61
N LEU A 490 -18.55 19.34 10.19
CA LEU A 490 -18.76 18.12 10.99
C LEU A 490 -17.91 18.09 12.26
N LYS A 491 -16.66 18.55 12.22
CA LYS A 491 -15.80 18.71 13.41
C LYS A 491 -16.37 19.74 14.39
N THR A 492 -16.91 20.84 13.87
CA THR A 492 -17.58 21.88 14.68
C THR A 492 -18.86 21.32 15.31
N GLU A 493 -19.68 20.59 14.55
CA GLU A 493 -20.89 19.92 15.05
C GLU A 493 -20.57 18.84 16.10
N ASN A 494 -19.52 18.04 15.91
CA ASN A 494 -19.06 17.04 16.89
C ASN A 494 -18.47 17.67 18.16
N ASN A 495 -17.75 18.78 18.04
CA ASN A 495 -17.26 19.52 19.20
C ASN A 495 -18.42 20.13 19.99
N ASN A 496 -19.41 20.72 19.31
CA ASN A 496 -20.64 21.24 19.94
C ASN A 496 -21.45 20.11 20.61
N LEU A 497 -21.51 18.91 20.01
CA LEU A 497 -22.16 17.75 20.61
C LEU A 497 -21.41 17.22 21.83
N LYS A 498 -20.07 17.20 21.80
CA LYS A 498 -19.23 16.85 22.96
C LYS A 498 -19.38 17.86 24.10
N GLU A 499 -19.40 19.14 23.78
CA GLU A 499 -19.59 20.21 24.77
C GLU A 499 -20.99 20.13 25.40
N LYS A 500 -22.02 19.89 24.58
CA LYS A 500 -23.39 19.65 25.05
C LYS A 500 -23.49 18.39 25.91
N TYR A 501 -22.79 17.31 25.56
CA TYR A 501 -22.72 16.10 26.39
C TYR A 501 -22.04 16.35 27.74
N ASN A 502 -20.92 17.09 27.75
CA ASN A 502 -20.19 17.42 28.98
C ASN A 502 -21.01 18.34 29.89
N ASN A 503 -21.75 19.30 29.33
CA ASN A 503 -22.66 20.15 30.10
C ASN A 503 -23.81 19.34 30.70
N LEU A 504 -24.45 18.45 29.92
CA LEU A 504 -25.50 17.55 30.42
C LEU A 504 -24.99 16.57 31.48
N LYS A 505 -23.74 16.10 31.35
CA LYS A 505 -23.09 15.25 32.35
C LYS A 505 -22.86 16.01 33.65
N LYS A 506 -22.41 17.27 33.57
CA LYS A 506 -22.19 18.14 34.71
C LYS A 506 -23.50 18.50 35.43
N GLU A 507 -24.55 18.83 34.67
CA GLU A 507 -25.92 19.00 35.20
C GLU A 507 -26.43 17.72 35.88
N HIS A 508 -26.15 16.54 35.31
CA HIS A 508 -26.52 15.27 35.93
C HIS A 508 -25.76 14.98 37.23
N GLU A 509 -24.47 15.29 37.28
CA GLU A 509 -23.65 15.18 38.49
C GLU A 509 -24.09 16.20 39.57
N GLU A 510 -24.49 17.41 39.18
CA GLU A 510 -25.09 18.41 40.08
C GLU A 510 -26.44 17.95 40.62
N ILE A 511 -27.31 17.39 39.77
CA ILE A 511 -28.61 16.81 40.17
C ILE A 511 -28.42 15.62 41.12
N LEU A 512 -27.38 14.79 40.92
CA LEU A 512 -27.04 13.67 41.81
C LEU A 512 -26.49 14.17 43.17
N SER A 513 -25.87 15.35 43.21
CA SER A 513 -25.37 15.97 44.44
C SER A 513 -26.43 16.75 45.22
N SER A 514 -27.48 17.23 44.55
CA SER A 514 -28.67 17.79 45.20
C SER A 514 -29.63 16.66 45.56
N ASN A 515 -29.86 16.39 46.84
CA ASN A 515 -30.73 15.31 47.35
C ASN A 515 -32.23 15.46 46.99
N SER A 516 -32.59 15.48 45.70
CA SER A 516 -33.97 15.52 45.21
C SER A 516 -34.18 14.50 44.10
N TRP A 517 -34.41 13.25 44.50
CA TRP A 517 -34.75 12.15 43.59
C TRP A 517 -36.20 12.30 43.09
N LYS A 518 -36.38 12.80 41.86
CA LYS A 518 -37.56 12.51 41.03
C LYS A 518 -37.13 12.16 39.60
N ILE A 519 -37.50 10.93 39.21
CA ILE A 519 -37.21 10.27 37.94
C ILE A 519 -37.74 11.08 36.75
N THR A 520 -36.90 11.39 35.76
CA THR A 520 -37.32 11.48 34.34
C THR A 520 -36.20 11.01 33.40
N LYS A 521 -36.54 10.13 32.44
CA LYS A 521 -35.68 9.60 31.36
C LYS A 521 -35.41 10.68 30.31
N PRO A 522 -34.15 10.87 29.84
CA PRO A 522 -33.92 10.92 28.39
C PRO A 522 -32.54 10.42 27.86
N LEU A 523 -31.72 9.65 28.59
CA LEU A 523 -30.39 9.26 28.09
C LEU A 523 -30.36 8.06 27.11
N ARG A 524 -31.47 7.34 26.93
CA ARG A 524 -31.49 6.15 26.03
C ARG A 524 -31.51 6.48 24.54
N ASN A 525 -31.89 7.70 24.15
CA ASN A 525 -32.09 8.04 22.73
C ASN A 525 -30.87 8.66 22.02
N ILE A 526 -29.80 9.00 22.75
CA ILE A 526 -28.60 9.61 22.13
C ILE A 526 -27.55 8.55 21.75
N LYS A 527 -27.51 7.41 22.44
CA LYS A 527 -26.54 6.33 22.16
C LYS A 527 -26.74 5.66 20.79
N ASN A 528 -27.96 5.74 20.24
CA ASN A 528 -28.29 5.19 18.93
C ASN A 528 -28.08 6.18 17.77
N LYS A 529 -27.60 7.40 18.05
CA LYS A 529 -27.38 8.45 17.04
C LYS A 529 -25.92 8.90 16.93
N PHE A 530 -25.03 8.30 17.72
CA PHE A 530 -23.57 8.45 17.62
C PHE A 530 -22.97 7.38 16.71
#